data_AF-A0A1H5V2L6-F1
#
_entry.id   AF-A0A1H5V2L6-F1
#
_cell.length_a   1.000
_cell.length_b   1.000
_cell.length_c   1.000
_cell.angle_alpha   90.00
_cell.angle_beta   90.00
_cell.angle_gamma   90.00
#
_symmetry.space_group_name_H-M   'P 1'
#
loop_
_entity.id
_entity.type
_entity.pdbx_description
1 polymer ?
#
loop_
_entity_poly.entity_id
_entity_poly.type
_entity_poly.pdbx_seq_one_letter_code
_entity_poly.pdbx_strand_id
1 'polypeptide(L)'
;MFTAVSSFPGDIPPTLSDLISTSDTMDAAMSSTAPAYRFGFLRNVTLEGIEPYLRYHMLRMGLRPELIFGGYGSIRQDLILPDSPLVKYCPDLLERVHSSQM
;
A
#
# COMPACT_ATOMS: atom_id res chain seq x y z
N MET A 1 2.33 -16.07 17.78
CA MET A 1 0.99 -16.67 17.63
C MET A 1 0.28 -15.85 16.57
N PHE A 2 0.20 -16.34 15.33
CA PHE A 2 -0.51 -15.64 14.26
C PHE A 2 -2.00 -15.84 14.49
N THR A 3 -2.70 -14.78 14.92
CA THR A 3 -4.16 -14.78 14.98
C THR A 3 -4.69 -14.96 13.56
N ALA A 4 -5.59 -15.93 13.39
CA ALA A 4 -6.27 -16.16 12.12
C ALA A 4 -7.05 -14.89 11.77
N VAL A 5 -6.52 -14.13 10.82
CA VAL A 5 -7.19 -12.95 10.27
C VAL A 5 -8.39 -13.44 9.45
N SER A 6 -9.54 -12.83 9.67
CA SER A 6 -10.77 -13.14 8.94
C SER A 6 -10.51 -13.09 7.43
N SER A 7 -10.51 -14.26 6.82
CA SER A 7 -10.66 -14.39 5.38
C SER A 7 -12.10 -14.04 5.04
N PHE A 8 -12.30 -13.13 4.09
CA PHE A 8 -13.63 -12.83 3.57
C PHE A 8 -14.27 -14.13 3.07
N PRO A 9 -15.58 -14.35 3.32
CA PRO A 9 -16.29 -15.52 2.79
C PRO A 9 -16.15 -15.54 1.27
N GLY A 10 -15.80 -16.71 0.72
CA GLY A 10 -15.36 -16.87 -0.67
C GLY A 10 -16.39 -16.55 -1.76
N ASP A 11 -17.63 -16.24 -1.38
CA ASP A 11 -18.75 -16.09 -2.32
C ASP A 11 -19.06 -14.63 -2.68
N ILE A 12 -18.58 -13.65 -1.90
CA ILE A 12 -18.83 -12.22 -2.14
C ILE A 12 -17.52 -11.45 -2.01
N PRO A 13 -17.10 -10.70 -3.05
CA PRO A 13 -15.91 -9.86 -2.94
C PRO A 13 -16.14 -8.79 -1.85
N PRO A 14 -15.13 -8.52 -1.00
CA PRO A 14 -15.25 -7.51 0.04
C PRO A 14 -15.53 -6.14 -0.56
N THR A 15 -16.40 -5.37 0.08
CA THR A 15 -16.61 -3.98 -0.30
C THR A 15 -15.40 -3.13 0.09
N LEU A 16 -15.28 -1.94 -0.49
CA LEU A 16 -14.24 -0.99 -0.11
C LEU A 16 -14.29 -0.64 1.39
N SER A 17 -15.51 -0.50 1.92
CA SER A 17 -15.74 -0.25 3.35
C SER A 17 -15.26 -1.41 4.21
N ASP A 18 -15.49 -2.65 3.78
CA ASP A 18 -14.99 -3.83 4.48
C ASP A 18 -13.46 -3.85 4.51
N LEU A 19 -12.81 -3.53 3.39
CA LEU A 19 -11.35 -3.47 3.31
C LEU A 19 -10.76 -2.42 4.25
N ILE A 20 -11.35 -1.22 4.28
CA ILE A 20 -10.90 -0.12 5.14
C ILE A 20 -11.09 -0.52 6.61
N SER A 21 -12.31 -0.93 6.99
CA SER A 21 -12.61 -1.31 8.38
C SER A 21 -11.73 -2.46 8.86
N THR A 22 -11.55 -3.49 8.02
CA THR A 22 -10.69 -4.62 8.40
C THR A 22 -9.22 -4.17 8.49
N SER A 23 -8.74 -3.33 7.58
CA SER A 23 -7.38 -2.78 7.65
C SER A 23 -7.14 -2.00 8.94
N ASP A 24 -8.08 -1.16 9.35
CA ASP A 24 -7.95 -0.38 10.60
C ASP A 24 -7.88 -1.29 11.82
N THR A 25 -8.72 -2.33 11.87
CA THR A 25 -8.66 -3.33 12.95
C THR A 25 -7.36 -4.12 12.97
N MET A 26 -6.83 -4.48 11.80
CA MET A 26 -5.54 -5.19 11.70
C MET A 26 -4.38 -4.30 12.16
N ASP A 27 -4.33 -3.05 11.69
CA ASP A 27 -3.28 -2.09 12.06
C ASP A 27 -3.29 -1.80 13.57
N ALA A 28 -4.47 -1.67 14.17
CA ALA A 28 -4.63 -1.50 15.62
C ALA A 28 -4.24 -2.75 16.42
N ALA A 29 -4.39 -3.96 15.85
CA ALA A 29 -4.01 -5.21 16.50
C ALA A 29 -2.50 -5.53 16.36
N MET A 30 -1.80 -4.87 15.44
CA MET A 30 -0.35 -5.02 15.30
C MET A 30 0.39 -4.44 16.50
N SER A 31 1.51 -5.06 16.88
CA SER A 31 2.36 -4.53 17.94
C SER A 31 2.85 -3.13 17.57
N SER A 32 2.80 -2.19 18.51
CA SER A 32 3.38 -0.85 18.32
C SER A 32 4.89 -0.88 18.07
N THR A 33 5.55 -1.99 18.42
CA THR A 33 6.97 -2.25 18.14
C THR A 33 7.24 -2.89 16.78
N ALA A 34 6.20 -3.25 16.02
CA ALA A 34 6.37 -3.78 14.68
C ALA A 34 6.95 -2.68 13.76
N PRO A 35 8.00 -2.99 12.97
CA PRO A 35 8.58 -2.02 12.06
C PRO A 35 7.58 -1.61 10.99
N ALA A 36 7.47 -0.30 10.75
CA ALA A 36 6.76 0.22 9.59
C ALA A 36 7.68 0.19 8.37
N TYR A 37 7.11 -0.14 7.21
CA TYR A 37 7.81 -0.19 5.94
C TYR A 37 7.20 0.81 4.96
N ARG A 38 8.03 1.72 4.44
CA ARG A 38 7.62 2.74 3.49
C ARG A 38 7.74 2.20 2.07
N PHE A 39 6.61 2.02 1.41
CA PHE A 39 6.52 1.56 0.03
C PHE A 39 6.24 2.73 -0.89
N GLY A 40 7.20 3.06 -1.75
CA GLY A 40 7.07 4.07 -2.78
C GLY A 40 6.59 3.49 -4.10
N PHE A 41 5.65 4.16 -4.77
CA PHE A 41 5.12 3.74 -6.06
C PHE A 41 5.36 4.81 -7.13
N LEU A 42 6.20 4.46 -8.12
CA LEU A 42 6.37 5.21 -9.35
C LEU A 42 5.27 4.80 -10.33
N ARG A 43 4.43 5.75 -10.77
CA ARG A 43 3.23 5.42 -11.55
C ARG A 43 3.15 6.15 -12.89
N ASN A 44 2.88 5.36 -13.94
CA ASN A 44 2.43 5.85 -15.25
C ASN A 44 0.97 5.46 -15.54
N VAL A 45 0.30 4.88 -14.56
CA VAL A 45 -1.10 4.48 -14.63
C VAL A 45 -1.85 5.09 -13.45
N THR A 46 -3.14 5.34 -13.63
CA THR A 46 -3.99 5.80 -12.54
C THR A 46 -4.11 4.69 -11.49
N LEU A 47 -3.87 5.03 -10.23
CA LEU A 47 -3.95 4.14 -9.07
C LEU A 47 -5.04 4.60 -8.09
N GLU A 48 -6.16 5.10 -8.62
CA GLU A 48 -7.29 5.54 -7.81
C GLU A 48 -7.93 4.34 -7.11
N GLY A 49 -8.12 4.45 -5.79
CA GLY A 49 -8.81 3.43 -4.99
C GLY A 49 -8.05 2.12 -4.76
N ILE A 50 -6.80 1.96 -5.22
CA ILE A 50 -6.01 0.75 -4.96
C ILE A 50 -5.41 0.72 -3.55
N GLU A 51 -5.23 1.88 -2.92
CA GLU A 51 -4.56 2.02 -1.63
C GLU A 51 -5.18 1.12 -0.53
N PRO A 52 -6.52 1.07 -0.34
CA PRO A 52 -7.13 0.19 0.66
C PRO A 52 -6.87 -1.29 0.40
N TYR A 53 -6.80 -1.70 -0.87
CA TYR A 53 -6.45 -3.08 -1.24
C TYR A 53 -5.01 -3.41 -0.88
N LEU A 54 -4.06 -2.54 -1.26
CA LEU A 54 -2.64 -2.74 -0.93
C LEU A 54 -2.42 -2.80 0.58
N ARG A 55 -3.04 -1.87 1.32
CA ARG A 55 -2.95 -1.82 2.79
C ARG A 55 -3.48 -3.10 3.42
N TYR A 56 -4.69 -3.54 3.04
CA TYR A 56 -5.29 -4.78 3.53
C TYR A 56 -4.39 -6.00 3.30
N HIS A 57 -3.88 -6.18 2.07
CA HIS A 57 -3.05 -7.33 1.74
C HIS A 57 -1.71 -7.31 2.47
N MET A 58 -1.08 -6.15 2.62
CA MET A 58 0.17 -6.01 3.37
C MET A 58 -0.01 -6.27 4.87
N LEU A 59 -1.08 -5.74 5.48
CA LEU A 59 -1.42 -6.01 6.87
C LEU A 59 -1.70 -7.50 7.10
N ARG A 60 -2.37 -8.18 6.15
CA ARG A 60 -2.56 -9.63 6.18
C ARG A 60 -1.26 -10.44 6.11
N MET A 61 -0.21 -9.88 5.51
CA MET A 61 1.14 -10.46 5.52
C MET A 61 1.91 -10.14 6.80
N GLY A 62 1.32 -9.38 7.74
CA GLY A 62 1.98 -8.95 8.98
C GLY A 62 2.96 -7.79 8.79
N LEU A 63 2.86 -7.06 7.67
CA LEU A 63 3.62 -5.84 7.41
C LEU A 63 2.80 -4.63 7.87
N ARG A 64 3.47 -3.61 8.41
CA ARG A 64 2.85 -2.33 8.73
C ARG A 64 3.21 -1.31 7.64
N PRO A 65 2.37 -1.13 6.59
CA PRO A 65 2.75 -0.37 5.41
C PRO A 65 2.50 1.14 5.56
N GLU A 66 3.45 1.94 5.08
CA GLU A 66 3.26 3.34 4.74
C GLU A 66 3.36 3.48 3.22
N LEU A 67 2.25 3.80 2.56
CA LEU A 67 2.18 3.85 1.10
C LEU A 67 2.43 5.28 0.62
N ILE A 68 3.41 5.47 -0.26
CA ILE A 68 3.78 6.77 -0.83
C ILE A 68 3.62 6.68 -2.35
N PHE A 69 2.71 7.47 -2.91
CA PHE A 69 2.52 7.52 -4.36
C PHE A 69 3.22 8.72 -4.98
N GLY A 70 4.04 8.46 -6.00
CA GLY A 70 4.61 9.50 -6.86
C GLY A 70 3.54 10.19 -7.71
N GLY A 71 3.93 11.22 -8.44
CA GLY A 71 3.05 11.85 -9.41
C GLY A 71 2.71 10.91 -10.59
N TYR A 72 1.64 11.25 -11.30
CA TYR A 72 1.24 10.50 -12.49
C TYR A 72 2.08 10.92 -13.70
N GLY A 73 2.71 9.95 -14.38
CA GLY A 73 3.53 10.22 -15.57
C GLY A 73 4.85 10.94 -15.29
N SER A 74 5.20 11.12 -14.00
CA SER A 74 6.33 11.93 -13.54
C SER A 74 7.50 11.08 -13.02
N ILE A 75 7.60 9.81 -13.38
CA ILE A 75 8.59 8.85 -12.84
C ILE A 75 10.00 9.45 -12.70
N ARG A 76 10.50 10.14 -13.74
CA ARG A 76 11.85 10.74 -13.68
C ARG A 76 11.92 11.91 -12.71
N GLN A 77 10.91 12.77 -12.70
CA GLN A 77 10.84 13.91 -11.77
C GLN A 77 10.78 13.41 -10.33
N ASP A 78 10.05 12.31 -10.10
CA ASP A 78 9.91 11.71 -8.78
C ASP A 78 11.18 11.07 -8.22
N LEU A 79 12.18 10.82 -9.07
CA LEU A 79 13.47 10.27 -8.67
C LEU A 79 14.53 11.36 -8.42
N ILE A 80 14.32 12.57 -8.92
CA ILE A 80 15.39 13.59 -9.03
C ILE A 80 15.01 14.88 -8.29
N LEU A 81 13.72 15.26 -8.29
CA LEU A 81 13.28 16.49 -7.65
C LEU A 81 13.18 16.29 -6.13
N PRO A 82 13.89 17.10 -5.32
CA PRO A 82 13.86 17.00 -3.85
C PRO A 82 12.45 17.12 -3.26
N ASP A 83 11.57 17.87 -3.94
CA ASP A 83 10.20 18.11 -3.51
C ASP A 83 9.22 16.99 -3.89
N SER A 84 9.65 15.98 -4.65
CA SER A 84 8.81 14.81 -4.93
C SER A 84 8.50 14.05 -3.63
N PRO A 85 7.27 13.54 -3.45
CA PRO A 85 6.94 12.66 -2.33
C PRO A 85 7.94 11.50 -2.19
N LEU A 86 8.41 10.93 -3.29
CA LEU A 86 9.29 9.76 -3.27
C LEU A 86 10.72 10.09 -2.83
N VAL A 87 11.20 11.31 -3.06
CA VAL A 87 12.48 11.78 -2.51
C VAL A 87 12.31 12.23 -1.06
N LYS A 88 11.27 13.01 -0.78
CA LYS A 88 11.02 13.58 0.56
C LYS A 88 10.76 12.52 1.62
N TYR A 89 9.94 11.51 1.32
CA TYR A 89 9.58 10.47 2.28
C TYR A 89 10.56 9.28 2.28
N CYS A 90 11.48 9.23 1.31
CA CYS A 90 12.59 8.26 1.22
C CYS A 90 12.13 6.82 1.51
N PRO A 91 11.36 6.19 0.61
CA PRO A 91 10.79 4.88 0.84
C PRO A 91 11.86 3.80 1.00
N ASP A 92 11.55 2.77 1.78
CA ASP A 92 12.44 1.62 2.01
C ASP A 92 12.42 0.66 0.80
N LEU A 93 11.28 0.60 0.10
CA LEU A 93 11.12 -0.13 -1.16
C LEU A 93 10.46 0.77 -2.20
N LEU A 94 10.98 0.75 -3.43
CA LEU A 94 10.44 1.54 -4.54
C LEU A 94 9.98 0.61 -5.66
N GLU A 95 8.69 0.67 -6.00
CA GLU A 95 8.05 -0.15 -7.01
C GLU A 95 7.60 0.69 -8.21
N ARG A 96 7.88 0.22 -9.42
CA ARG A 96 7.39 0.85 -10.65
C ARG A 96 6.14 0.14 -11.13
N VAL A 97 5.04 0.87 -11.15
CA VAL A 97 3.78 0.36 -11.66
C VAL A 97 3.67 0.66 -13.16
N HIS A 98 3.53 -0.40 -13.94
CA HIS A 98 3.26 -0.32 -15.37
C HIS A 98 2.09 -1.23 -15.72
N SER A 99 1.29 -0.85 -16.71
CA SER A 99 0.31 -1.77 -17.30
C SER A 99 1.07 -2.85 -18.07
N SER A 100 0.71 -4.11 -17.89
CA SER A 100 1.15 -5.17 -18.80
C SER A 100 0.28 -5.05 -20.05
N GLN A 101 0.87 -4.70 -21.19
CA GLN A 101 0.14 -4.77 -22.45
C GLN A 101 -0.13 -6.26 -22.76
N MET A 102 -1.41 -6.61 -22.89
CA MET A 102 -1.86 -7.88 -23.48
C MET A 102 -1.68 -7.85 -24.99
#